data_AF-A0A7Z6V0P1-F1
#
_entry.id   AF-A0A7Z6V0P1-F1
#
_cell.length_a   1.000
_cell.length_b   1.000
_cell.length_c   1.000
_cell.angle_alpha   90.00
_cell.angle_beta   90.00
_cell.angle_gamma   90.00
#
_symmetry.space_group_name_H-M   'P 1'
#
loop_
_entity.id
_entity.type
_entity.pdbx_description
1 polymer ?
#
loop_
_entity_poly.entity_id
_entity_poly.type
_entity_poly.pdbx_seq_one_letter_code
_entity_poly.pdbx_strand_id
1 'polypeptide(L)'
;RKLLEEAKESVKAYKDCVSRARNEKEKQECEKLLTPEARKLLEQEVKKSVKAYLDCVSRARNEKEKKECEKLLTPEARKLLENQALDCLKNAKTEAEKKRCVKDLPKDLQKKVLAKESVRVYLDCVSQAKTEAERKECEKLLTPEARKLLEQEVKKSVKAYLDCVSRARNEKEKQECEKLLTPEARKLLEQEVKKSVKAYLDCVSRARNEKEKQECEKLLTPEARKLLEQEVKKSVKAYLDCVSRARNEKEKQECEKLLTPEARKFLEKQRQQKDKAIKDCLKNANPNDRAAIMKCLDGLSDEEKLKYLQEAREKAVLDCLKTART
;
A
#
# COMPACT_ATOMS: atom_id res chain seq x y z
N ARG A 1 -37.95 14.29 -30.87
CA ARG A 1 -38.80 14.29 -29.64
C ARG A 1 -38.55 13.05 -28.79
N LYS A 2 -38.74 11.83 -29.32
CA LYS A 2 -38.49 10.56 -28.57
C LYS A 2 -37.09 10.48 -27.93
N LEU A 3 -36.02 10.71 -28.71
CA LEU A 3 -34.64 10.72 -28.22
C LEU A 3 -34.35 11.74 -27.09
N LEU A 4 -35.06 12.88 -27.09
CA LEU A 4 -34.88 13.90 -26.06
C LEU A 4 -35.53 13.47 -24.73
N GLU A 5 -36.69 12.82 -24.79
CA GLU A 5 -37.35 12.28 -23.60
C GLU A 5 -36.56 11.10 -23.02
N GLU A 6 -36.07 10.19 -23.86
CA GLU A 6 -35.17 9.11 -23.43
C GLU A 6 -33.89 9.65 -22.75
N ALA A 7 -33.30 10.72 -23.29
CA ALA A 7 -32.15 11.38 -22.67
C ALA A 7 -32.48 12.00 -21.30
N LYS A 8 -33.66 12.63 -21.16
CA LYS A 8 -34.12 13.20 -19.87
C LYS A 8 -34.36 12.11 -18.83
N GLU A 9 -34.97 10.98 -19.21
CA GLU A 9 -35.18 9.84 -18.33
C GLU A 9 -33.85 9.25 -17.85
N SER A 10 -32.88 9.10 -18.76
CA SER A 10 -31.52 8.66 -18.44
C SER A 10 -30.80 9.62 -17.48
N VAL A 11 -30.90 10.95 -17.69
CA VAL A 11 -30.36 11.96 -16.74
C VAL A 11 -31.05 11.88 -15.38
N LYS A 12 -32.37 11.66 -15.33
CA LYS A 12 -33.12 11.50 -14.09
C LYS A 12 -32.66 10.26 -13.32
N ALA A 13 -32.56 9.11 -13.99
CA ALA A 13 -32.06 7.87 -13.39
C ALA A 13 -30.64 8.03 -12.84
N TYR A 14 -29.77 8.74 -13.56
CA TYR A 14 -28.43 9.09 -13.09
C TYR A 14 -28.47 9.92 -11.80
N LYS A 15 -29.25 11.01 -11.77
CA LYS A 15 -29.36 11.88 -10.57
C LYS A 15 -29.91 11.11 -9.37
N ASP A 16 -30.91 10.27 -9.57
CA ASP A 16 -31.49 9.42 -8.52
C ASP A 16 -30.44 8.42 -7.99
N CYS A 17 -29.67 7.79 -8.87
CA CYS A 17 -28.57 6.90 -8.49
C CYS A 17 -27.48 7.65 -7.69
N VAL A 18 -27.02 8.80 -8.18
CA VAL A 18 -25.98 9.61 -7.51
C VAL A 18 -26.43 10.10 -6.14
N SER A 19 -27.73 10.39 -5.96
CA SER A 19 -28.29 10.80 -4.67
C SER A 19 -28.22 9.70 -3.59
N ARG A 20 -28.22 8.43 -4.02
CA ARG A 20 -28.15 7.24 -3.14
C ARG A 20 -26.73 6.72 -2.95
N ALA A 21 -25.79 7.14 -3.78
CA ALA A 21 -24.41 6.67 -3.76
C ALA A 21 -23.64 7.16 -2.51
N ARG A 22 -23.04 6.23 -1.78
CA ARG A 22 -22.31 6.46 -0.51
C ARG A 22 -20.83 6.80 -0.72
N ASN A 23 -20.26 6.48 -1.88
CA ASN A 23 -18.85 6.69 -2.19
C ASN A 23 -18.64 7.04 -3.68
N GLU A 24 -17.43 7.46 -4.04
CA GLU A 24 -17.11 7.88 -5.41
C GLU A 24 -17.17 6.71 -6.43
N LYS A 25 -16.91 5.47 -5.97
CA LYS A 25 -16.98 4.29 -6.83
C LYS A 25 -18.43 4.00 -7.27
N GLU A 26 -19.38 4.07 -6.34
CA GLU A 26 -20.81 3.96 -6.65
C GLU A 26 -21.28 5.09 -7.59
N LYS A 27 -20.76 6.31 -7.41
CA LYS A 27 -21.07 7.43 -8.33
C LYS A 27 -20.54 7.19 -9.74
N GLN A 28 -19.35 6.62 -9.88
CA GLN A 28 -18.81 6.23 -11.18
C GLN A 28 -19.65 5.12 -11.84
N GLU A 29 -20.19 4.19 -11.07
CA GLU A 29 -21.11 3.18 -11.59
C GLU A 29 -22.42 3.80 -12.10
N CYS A 30 -22.95 4.83 -11.43
CA CYS A 30 -24.11 5.57 -11.92
C CYS A 30 -23.89 6.20 -13.30
N GLU A 31 -22.67 6.60 -13.66
CA GLU A 31 -22.39 7.16 -15.00
C GLU A 31 -22.68 6.18 -16.14
N LYS A 32 -22.74 4.87 -15.87
CA LYS A 32 -23.14 3.85 -16.85
C LYS A 32 -24.61 3.96 -17.26
N LEU A 33 -25.44 4.65 -16.47
CA LEU A 33 -26.84 4.92 -16.79
C LEU A 33 -27.02 6.01 -17.85
N LEU A 34 -25.97 6.81 -18.11
CA LEU A 34 -26.02 7.93 -19.03
C LEU A 34 -25.70 7.48 -20.47
N THR A 35 -26.67 7.61 -21.36
CA THR A 35 -26.44 7.53 -22.82
C THR A 35 -25.61 8.72 -23.32
N PRO A 36 -24.98 8.65 -24.51
CA PRO A 36 -24.25 9.78 -25.07
C PRO A 36 -25.09 11.06 -25.18
N GLU A 37 -26.36 10.94 -25.56
CA GLU A 37 -27.32 12.04 -25.63
C GLU A 37 -27.63 12.61 -24.23
N ALA A 38 -27.81 11.74 -23.24
CA ALA A 38 -28.02 12.14 -21.85
C ALA A 38 -26.79 12.85 -21.24
N ARG A 39 -25.56 12.42 -21.60
CA ARG A 39 -24.33 13.10 -21.19
C ARG A 39 -24.27 14.53 -21.72
N LYS A 40 -24.60 14.73 -23.01
CA LYS A 40 -24.69 16.07 -23.62
C LYS A 40 -25.75 16.93 -22.95
N LEU A 41 -26.93 16.36 -22.66
CA LEU A 41 -28.00 17.06 -21.96
C LEU A 41 -27.56 17.49 -20.55
N LEU A 42 -26.97 16.57 -19.78
CA LEU A 42 -26.46 16.83 -18.44
C LEU A 42 -25.37 17.91 -18.46
N GLU A 43 -24.42 17.84 -19.41
CA GLU A 43 -23.39 18.86 -19.57
C GLU A 43 -23.99 20.26 -19.82
N GLN A 44 -25.04 20.36 -20.64
CA GLN A 44 -25.76 21.61 -20.87
C GLN A 44 -26.48 22.12 -19.62
N GLU A 45 -27.15 21.24 -18.87
CA GLU A 45 -27.79 21.59 -17.59
C GLU A 45 -26.77 22.10 -16.57
N VAL A 46 -25.63 21.42 -16.46
CA VAL A 46 -24.50 21.79 -15.60
C VAL A 46 -23.97 23.17 -16.00
N LYS A 47 -23.72 23.43 -17.29
CA LYS A 47 -23.29 24.75 -17.78
C LYS A 47 -24.30 25.85 -17.46
N LYS A 48 -25.60 25.58 -17.60
CA LYS A 48 -26.67 26.53 -17.23
C LYS A 48 -26.68 26.82 -15.72
N SER A 49 -26.52 25.80 -14.88
CA SER A 49 -26.42 25.95 -13.43
C SER A 49 -25.20 26.78 -13.02
N VAL A 50 -24.02 26.52 -13.61
CA VAL A 50 -22.82 27.33 -13.38
C VAL A 50 -23.03 28.78 -13.82
N LYS A 51 -23.62 29.02 -15.00
CA LYS A 51 -23.91 30.37 -15.48
C LYS A 51 -24.85 31.12 -14.53
N ALA A 52 -25.96 30.48 -14.12
CA ALA A 52 -26.92 31.07 -13.20
C ALA A 52 -26.28 31.43 -11.85
N TYR A 53 -25.38 30.57 -11.36
CA TYR A 53 -24.60 30.85 -10.16
C TYR A 53 -23.70 32.08 -10.33
N LEU A 54 -22.91 32.15 -11.41
CA LEU A 54 -22.01 33.28 -11.65
C LEU A 54 -22.78 34.60 -11.84
N ASP A 55 -23.89 34.56 -12.57
CA ASP A 55 -24.78 35.71 -12.75
C ASP A 55 -25.34 36.19 -11.40
N CYS A 56 -25.74 35.25 -10.52
CA CYS A 56 -26.19 35.57 -9.16
C CYS A 56 -25.07 36.17 -8.30
N VAL A 57 -23.89 35.53 -8.26
CA VAL A 57 -22.73 35.98 -7.47
C VAL A 57 -22.25 37.37 -7.91
N SER A 58 -22.32 37.69 -9.20
CA SER A 58 -21.95 39.01 -9.73
C SER A 58 -22.82 40.15 -9.18
N ARG A 59 -24.06 39.85 -8.79
CA ARG A 59 -25.03 40.81 -8.24
C ARG A 59 -25.07 40.81 -6.71
N ALA A 60 -24.55 39.77 -6.07
CA ALA A 60 -24.55 39.60 -4.63
C ALA A 60 -23.64 40.63 -3.95
N ARG A 61 -24.19 41.40 -3.00
CA ARG A 61 -23.52 42.48 -2.26
C ARG A 61 -22.90 42.01 -0.94
N ASN A 62 -23.35 40.86 -0.44
CA ASN A 62 -22.91 40.33 0.85
C ASN A 62 -22.78 38.80 0.83
N GLU A 63 -22.17 38.26 1.89
CA GLU A 63 -21.93 36.82 2.03
C GLU A 63 -23.21 35.98 2.19
N LYS A 64 -24.31 36.57 2.70
CA LYS A 64 -25.59 35.87 2.80
C LYS A 64 -26.19 35.64 1.41
N GLU A 65 -26.19 36.66 0.56
CA GLU A 65 -26.65 36.56 -0.83
C GLU A 65 -25.80 35.58 -1.64
N LYS A 66 -24.47 35.61 -1.49
CA LYS A 66 -23.58 34.62 -2.12
C LYS A 66 -23.92 33.19 -1.71
N LYS A 67 -24.21 32.97 -0.42
CA LYS A 67 -24.61 31.66 0.10
C LYS A 67 -25.97 31.20 -0.44
N GLU A 68 -26.87 32.13 -0.77
CA GLU A 68 -28.11 31.80 -1.47
C GLU A 68 -27.87 31.42 -2.94
N CYS A 69 -26.96 32.12 -3.63
CA CYS A 69 -26.54 31.75 -4.99
C CYS A 69 -25.98 30.32 -5.04
N GLU A 70 -25.28 29.87 -4.00
CA GLU A 70 -24.76 28.50 -3.93
C GLU A 70 -25.84 27.41 -4.05
N LYS A 71 -27.12 27.71 -3.75
CA LYS A 71 -28.25 26.79 -3.92
C LYS A 71 -28.56 26.51 -5.40
N LEU A 72 -28.09 27.36 -6.31
CA LEU A 72 -28.24 27.18 -7.76
C LEU A 72 -27.29 26.12 -8.32
N LEU A 73 -26.24 25.77 -7.56
CA LEU A 73 -25.24 24.79 -7.99
C LEU A 73 -25.68 23.37 -7.66
N THR A 74 -25.82 22.54 -8.70
CA THR A 74 -25.89 21.09 -8.51
C THR A 74 -24.52 20.54 -8.10
N PRO A 75 -24.43 19.32 -7.54
CA PRO A 75 -23.15 18.66 -7.27
C PRO A 75 -22.23 18.59 -8.49
N GLU A 76 -22.80 18.35 -9.68
CA GLU A 76 -22.09 18.29 -10.95
C GLU A 76 -21.60 19.68 -11.39
N ALA A 77 -22.39 20.74 -11.16
CA ALA A 77 -21.98 22.12 -11.40
C ALA A 77 -20.84 22.56 -10.46
N ARG A 78 -20.89 22.15 -9.18
CA ARG A 78 -19.75 22.34 -8.25
C ARG A 78 -18.50 21.63 -8.75
N LYS A 79 -18.61 20.38 -9.22
CA LYS A 79 -17.47 19.64 -9.81
C LYS A 79 -16.93 20.34 -11.07
N LEU A 80 -17.79 20.88 -11.94
CA LEU A 80 -17.34 21.61 -13.13
C LEU A 80 -16.60 22.89 -12.74
N LEU A 81 -17.12 23.67 -11.80
CA LEU A 81 -16.45 24.87 -11.25
C LEU A 81 -15.10 24.53 -10.61
N GLU A 82 -15.03 23.44 -9.85
CA GLU A 82 -13.78 22.94 -9.25
C GLU A 82 -12.72 22.71 -10.33
N ASN A 83 -13.09 22.01 -11.41
CA ASN A 83 -12.18 21.70 -12.52
C ASN A 83 -11.78 22.96 -13.30
N GLN A 84 -12.72 23.87 -13.58
CA GLN A 84 -12.43 25.15 -14.23
C GLN A 84 -11.47 26.02 -13.41
N ALA A 85 -11.67 26.07 -12.10
CA ALA A 85 -10.80 26.83 -11.20
C ALA A 85 -9.41 26.21 -11.12
N LEU A 86 -9.31 24.87 -11.04
CA LEU A 86 -8.03 24.18 -11.10
C LEU A 86 -7.31 24.45 -12.42
N ASP A 87 -8.01 24.39 -13.56
CA ASP A 87 -7.44 24.66 -14.89
C ASP A 87 -6.93 26.10 -15.02
N CYS A 88 -7.70 27.07 -14.52
CA CYS A 88 -7.27 28.46 -14.41
C CYS A 88 -6.00 28.60 -13.55
N LEU A 89 -5.97 27.96 -12.38
CA LEU A 89 -4.82 28.00 -11.46
C LEU A 89 -3.55 27.41 -12.08
N LYS A 90 -3.67 26.36 -12.92
CA LYS A 90 -2.51 25.79 -13.61
C LYS A 90 -1.77 26.79 -14.49
N ASN A 91 -2.51 27.73 -15.06
CA ASN A 91 -2.00 28.73 -15.99
C ASN A 91 -1.68 30.07 -15.31
N ALA A 92 -2.09 30.26 -14.04
CA ALA A 92 -1.86 31.48 -13.29
C ALA A 92 -0.40 31.60 -12.85
N LYS A 93 0.27 32.68 -13.27
CA LYS A 93 1.67 32.98 -12.95
C LYS A 93 1.82 33.91 -11.75
N THR A 94 0.79 34.68 -11.45
CA THR A 94 0.80 35.71 -10.40
C THR A 94 -0.26 35.45 -9.33
N GLU A 95 -0.04 35.95 -8.12
CA GLU A 95 -1.04 35.91 -7.04
C GLU A 95 -2.34 36.63 -7.40
N ALA A 96 -2.27 37.65 -8.26
CA ALA A 96 -3.45 38.35 -8.77
C ALA A 96 -4.29 37.45 -9.69
N GLU A 97 -3.66 36.69 -10.59
CA GLU A 97 -4.33 35.71 -11.45
C GLU A 97 -4.92 34.56 -10.62
N LYS A 98 -4.17 34.05 -9.64
CA LYS A 98 -4.68 33.00 -8.73
C LYS A 98 -5.93 33.45 -7.98
N LYS A 99 -5.92 34.68 -7.44
CA LYS A 99 -7.08 35.27 -6.78
C LYS A 99 -8.28 35.40 -7.72
N ARG A 100 -8.08 35.72 -9.00
CA ARG A 100 -9.16 35.77 -10.01
C ARG A 100 -9.77 34.38 -10.25
N CYS A 101 -8.94 33.34 -10.36
CA CYS A 101 -9.41 31.96 -10.59
C CYS A 101 -10.36 31.45 -9.50
N VAL A 102 -10.22 31.96 -8.26
CA VAL A 102 -11.00 31.49 -7.12
C VAL A 102 -11.97 32.52 -6.54
N LYS A 103 -12.10 33.69 -7.16
CA LYS A 103 -12.85 34.84 -6.61
C LYS A 103 -14.33 34.52 -6.43
N ASP A 104 -14.93 33.89 -7.43
CA ASP A 104 -16.37 33.68 -7.52
C ASP A 104 -16.78 32.27 -7.07
N LEU A 105 -15.87 31.50 -6.46
CA LEU A 105 -16.17 30.17 -5.94
C LEU A 105 -16.87 30.24 -4.57
N PRO A 106 -17.70 29.24 -4.23
CA PRO A 106 -18.14 29.00 -2.86
C PRO A 106 -16.94 28.90 -1.90
N LYS A 107 -17.07 29.41 -0.68
CA LYS A 107 -15.94 29.46 0.29
C LYS A 107 -15.35 28.09 0.60
N ASP A 108 -16.19 27.07 0.72
CA ASP A 108 -15.75 25.69 0.93
C ASP A 108 -15.00 25.15 -0.30
N LEU A 109 -15.50 25.46 -1.50
CA LEU A 109 -14.90 25.03 -2.76
C LEU A 109 -13.56 25.75 -3.01
N GLN A 110 -13.47 27.04 -2.70
CA GLN A 110 -12.24 27.82 -2.78
C GLN A 110 -11.13 27.21 -1.92
N LYS A 111 -11.40 26.89 -0.65
CA LYS A 111 -10.43 26.22 0.23
C LYS A 111 -9.98 24.88 -0.34
N LYS A 112 -10.93 24.09 -0.86
CA LYS A 112 -10.65 22.78 -1.46
C LYS A 112 -9.77 22.89 -2.71
N VAL A 113 -10.10 23.81 -3.62
CA VAL A 113 -9.36 24.04 -4.86
C VAL A 113 -7.94 24.53 -4.56
N LEU A 114 -7.77 25.47 -3.62
CA LEU A 114 -6.46 25.95 -3.22
C LEU A 114 -5.61 24.86 -2.56
N ALA A 115 -6.22 24.01 -1.73
CA ALA A 115 -5.53 22.86 -1.14
C ALA A 115 -5.07 21.86 -2.23
N LYS A 116 -5.93 21.56 -3.20
CA LYS A 116 -5.60 20.69 -4.34
C LYS A 116 -4.48 21.26 -5.21
N GLU A 117 -4.51 22.56 -5.49
CA GLU A 117 -3.44 23.21 -6.26
C GLU A 117 -2.12 23.22 -5.49
N SER A 118 -2.14 23.50 -4.18
CA SER A 118 -0.96 23.40 -3.32
C SER A 118 -0.38 21.99 -3.29
N VAL A 119 -1.23 20.95 -3.23
CA VAL A 119 -0.78 19.55 -3.38
C VAL A 119 -0.15 19.32 -4.76
N ARG A 120 -0.76 19.78 -5.85
CA ARG A 120 -0.19 19.64 -7.19
C ARG A 120 1.19 20.30 -7.31
N VAL A 121 1.33 21.54 -6.87
CA VAL A 121 2.61 22.26 -6.90
C VAL A 121 3.67 21.52 -6.07
N TYR A 122 3.29 20.96 -4.93
CA TYR A 122 4.16 20.09 -4.14
C TYR A 122 4.59 18.83 -4.91
N LEU A 123 3.66 18.14 -5.57
CA LEU A 123 3.95 16.95 -6.37
C LEU A 123 4.91 17.27 -7.52
N ASP A 124 4.67 18.38 -8.23
CA ASP A 124 5.53 18.85 -9.31
C ASP A 124 6.96 19.13 -8.79
N CYS A 125 7.08 19.80 -7.64
CA CYS A 125 8.37 20.04 -6.97
C CYS A 125 9.07 18.73 -6.56
N VAL A 126 8.36 17.82 -5.88
CA VAL A 126 8.93 16.54 -5.40
C VAL A 126 9.36 15.63 -6.53
N SER A 127 8.69 15.69 -7.68
CA SER A 127 9.06 14.92 -8.89
C SER A 127 10.44 15.32 -9.45
N GLN A 128 10.87 16.57 -9.21
CA GLN A 128 12.14 17.11 -9.67
C GLN A 128 13.25 16.99 -8.60
N ALA A 129 12.86 16.86 -7.33
CA ALA A 129 13.77 16.79 -6.19
C ALA A 129 14.56 15.48 -6.12
N LYS A 130 15.89 15.58 -6.16
CA LYS A 130 16.85 14.47 -6.12
C LYS A 130 17.27 14.10 -4.70
N THR A 131 17.21 15.04 -3.76
CA THR A 131 17.68 14.88 -2.38
C THR A 131 16.55 14.98 -1.36
N GLU A 132 16.80 14.50 -0.14
CA GLU A 132 15.86 14.67 0.97
C GLU A 132 15.70 16.15 1.38
N ALA A 133 16.77 16.93 1.27
CA ALA A 133 16.76 18.36 1.57
C ALA A 133 15.83 19.14 0.63
N GLU A 134 15.94 18.93 -0.69
CA GLU A 134 15.05 19.56 -1.69
C GLU A 134 13.58 19.18 -1.45
N ARG A 135 13.31 17.94 -1.04
CA ARG A 135 11.93 17.51 -0.75
C ARG A 135 11.37 18.17 0.51
N LYS A 136 12.18 18.37 1.55
CA LYS A 136 11.79 19.15 2.73
C LYS A 136 11.50 20.61 2.37
N GLU A 137 12.17 21.15 1.36
CA GLU A 137 11.86 22.47 0.83
C GLU A 137 10.52 22.47 0.08
N CYS A 138 10.26 21.48 -0.78
CA CYS A 138 8.96 21.31 -1.43
C CYS A 138 7.80 21.22 -0.41
N GLU A 139 8.00 20.56 0.72
CA GLU A 139 6.97 20.49 1.78
C GLU A 139 6.53 21.88 2.28
N LYS A 140 7.39 22.90 2.23
CA LYS A 140 7.03 24.27 2.63
C LYS A 140 5.97 24.89 1.71
N LEU A 141 5.77 24.34 0.51
CA LEU A 141 4.71 24.75 -0.44
C LEU A 141 3.32 24.27 -0.01
N LEU A 142 3.24 23.29 0.89
CA LEU A 142 1.98 22.75 1.40
C LEU A 142 1.42 23.61 2.53
N THR A 143 0.20 24.11 2.33
CA THR A 143 -0.61 24.67 3.43
C THR A 143 -1.04 23.57 4.41
N PRO A 144 -1.45 23.90 5.65
CA PRO A 144 -1.97 22.90 6.60
C PRO A 144 -3.15 22.08 6.05
N GLU A 145 -4.05 22.73 5.30
CA GLU A 145 -5.16 22.07 4.62
C GLU A 145 -4.67 21.13 3.50
N ALA A 146 -3.67 21.54 2.72
CA ALA A 146 -3.07 20.71 1.67
C ALA A 146 -2.32 19.50 2.25
N ARG A 147 -1.61 19.67 3.39
CA ARG A 147 -0.97 18.56 4.11
C ARG A 147 -1.99 17.52 4.56
N LYS A 148 -3.09 17.96 5.17
CA LYS A 148 -4.19 17.07 5.59
C LYS A 148 -4.82 16.36 4.39
N LEU A 149 -5.01 17.06 3.27
CA LEU A 149 -5.54 16.46 2.05
C LEU A 149 -4.61 15.38 1.50
N LEU A 150 -3.32 15.70 1.35
CA LEU A 150 -2.30 14.77 0.88
C LEU A 150 -2.19 13.54 1.78
N GLU A 151 -2.18 13.72 3.10
CA GLU A 151 -2.15 12.62 4.07
C GLU A 151 -3.36 11.69 3.91
N GLN A 152 -4.56 12.25 3.71
CA GLN A 152 -5.77 11.46 3.47
C GLN A 152 -5.71 10.71 2.13
N GLU A 153 -5.21 11.33 1.06
CA GLU A 153 -5.04 10.69 -0.24
C GLU A 153 -4.02 9.55 -0.17
N VAL A 154 -2.90 9.75 0.51
CA VAL A 154 -1.90 8.72 0.79
C VAL A 154 -2.50 7.57 1.60
N LYS A 155 -3.22 7.86 2.70
CA LYS A 155 -3.87 6.83 3.51
C LYS A 155 -4.86 5.98 2.71
N LYS A 156 -5.66 6.61 1.83
CA LYS A 156 -6.58 5.91 0.93
C LYS A 156 -5.83 5.04 -0.07
N SER A 157 -4.76 5.56 -0.67
CA SER A 157 -3.93 4.84 -1.64
C SER A 157 -3.24 3.62 -1.01
N VAL A 158 -2.65 3.79 0.20
CA VAL A 158 -2.05 2.70 0.98
C VAL A 158 -3.09 1.66 1.36
N LYS A 159 -4.28 2.07 1.83
CA LYS A 159 -5.36 1.13 2.15
C LYS A 159 -5.79 0.31 0.92
N ALA A 160 -5.98 0.96 -0.22
CA ALA A 160 -6.34 0.28 -1.47
C ALA A 160 -5.27 -0.72 -1.91
N TYR A 161 -3.99 -0.36 -1.78
CA TYR A 161 -2.87 -1.26 -2.02
C TYR A 161 -2.89 -2.49 -1.11
N LEU A 162 -3.08 -2.30 0.20
CA LEU A 162 -3.09 -3.40 1.18
C LEU A 162 -4.28 -4.33 0.96
N ASP A 163 -5.45 -3.78 0.69
CA ASP A 163 -6.66 -4.53 0.36
C ASP A 163 -6.43 -5.39 -0.90
N CYS A 164 -5.82 -4.81 -1.94
CA CYS A 164 -5.44 -5.54 -3.15
C CYS A 164 -4.42 -6.65 -2.85
N VAL A 165 -3.31 -6.33 -2.17
CA VAL A 165 -2.23 -7.28 -1.85
C VAL A 165 -2.73 -8.45 -0.99
N SER A 166 -3.70 -8.21 -0.10
CA SER A 166 -4.30 -9.27 0.73
C SER A 166 -5.11 -10.29 -0.07
N ARG A 167 -5.58 -9.92 -1.26
CA ARG A 167 -6.38 -10.77 -2.15
C ARG A 167 -5.53 -11.40 -3.26
N ALA A 168 -4.34 -10.86 -3.49
CA ALA A 168 -3.42 -11.32 -4.53
C ALA A 168 -2.88 -12.73 -4.23
N ARG A 169 -3.00 -13.64 -5.19
CA ARG A 169 -2.61 -15.05 -5.11
C ARG A 169 -1.19 -15.31 -5.61
N ASN A 170 -0.64 -14.39 -6.41
CA ASN A 170 0.68 -14.55 -7.03
C ASN A 170 1.42 -13.21 -7.10
N GLU A 171 2.71 -13.26 -7.47
CA GLU A 171 3.56 -12.06 -7.55
C GLU A 171 3.12 -11.08 -8.65
N LYS A 172 2.53 -11.57 -9.75
CA LYS A 172 2.04 -10.72 -10.84
C LYS A 172 0.87 -9.84 -10.38
N GLU A 173 -0.10 -10.42 -9.68
CA GLU A 173 -1.22 -9.68 -9.08
C GLU A 173 -0.73 -8.66 -8.05
N LYS A 174 0.31 -8.98 -7.27
CA LYS A 174 0.92 -8.02 -6.33
C LYS A 174 1.58 -6.86 -7.04
N GLN A 175 2.28 -7.09 -8.15
CA GLN A 175 2.86 -6.03 -8.97
C GLN A 175 1.77 -5.13 -9.57
N GLU A 176 0.61 -5.69 -9.95
CA GLU A 176 -0.54 -4.88 -10.36
C GLU A 176 -1.09 -4.03 -9.22
N CYS A 177 -1.14 -4.56 -8.00
CA CYS A 177 -1.54 -3.78 -6.82
C CYS A 177 -0.65 -2.55 -6.59
N GLU A 178 0.66 -2.64 -6.88
CA GLU A 178 1.55 -1.47 -6.73
C GLU A 178 1.11 -0.28 -7.59
N LYS A 179 0.41 -0.51 -8.71
CA LYS A 179 -0.13 0.58 -9.55
C LYS A 179 -1.18 1.43 -8.83
N LEU A 180 -1.73 0.95 -7.70
CA LEU A 180 -2.65 1.70 -6.84
C LEU A 180 -1.94 2.72 -5.94
N LEU A 181 -0.62 2.59 -5.76
CA LEU A 181 0.17 3.51 -4.95
C LEU A 181 0.63 4.70 -5.79
N THR A 182 0.29 5.92 -5.34
CA THR A 182 0.93 7.14 -5.84
C THR A 182 2.42 7.15 -5.45
N PRO A 183 3.32 7.87 -6.17
CA PRO A 183 4.73 7.96 -5.80
C PRO A 183 4.96 8.38 -4.35
N GLU A 184 4.14 9.32 -3.86
CA GLU A 184 4.16 9.82 -2.49
C GLU A 184 3.68 8.75 -1.51
N ALA A 185 2.62 8.02 -1.85
CA ALA A 185 2.15 6.90 -1.04
C ALA A 185 3.18 5.77 -0.97
N ARG A 186 3.85 5.44 -2.09
CA ARG A 186 4.97 4.49 -2.10
C ARG A 186 6.08 4.94 -1.16
N LYS A 187 6.49 6.21 -1.27
CA LYS A 187 7.59 6.73 -0.47
C LYS A 187 7.26 6.79 1.03
N LEU A 188 6.06 7.25 1.37
CA LEU A 188 5.63 7.30 2.78
C LEU A 188 5.47 5.88 3.34
N LEU A 189 4.91 4.95 2.57
CA LEU A 189 4.83 3.54 2.95
C LEU A 189 6.23 2.96 3.18
N GLU A 190 7.18 3.20 2.29
CA GLU A 190 8.57 2.76 2.43
C GLU A 190 9.24 3.36 3.68
N GLN A 191 9.03 4.66 3.95
CA GLN A 191 9.59 5.32 5.14
C GLN A 191 8.99 4.77 6.44
N GLU A 192 7.67 4.59 6.50
CA GLU A 192 6.99 4.02 7.66
C GLU A 192 7.40 2.57 7.91
N VAL A 193 7.55 1.78 6.84
CA VAL A 193 8.10 0.42 6.91
C VAL A 193 9.53 0.44 7.42
N LYS A 194 10.41 1.30 6.88
CA LYS A 194 11.80 1.44 7.34
C LYS A 194 11.89 1.81 8.82
N LYS A 195 11.08 2.76 9.29
CA LYS A 195 11.02 3.14 10.71
C LYS A 195 10.56 1.99 11.58
N SER A 196 9.48 1.32 11.17
CA SER A 196 8.89 0.20 11.90
C SER A 196 9.84 -1.01 11.97
N VAL A 197 10.50 -1.34 10.85
CA VAL A 197 11.53 -2.38 10.77
C VAL A 197 12.76 -2.00 11.60
N LYS A 198 13.22 -0.75 11.56
CA LYS A 198 14.32 -0.29 12.41
C LYS A 198 13.99 -0.43 13.90
N ALA A 199 12.81 0.02 14.32
CA ALA A 199 12.35 -0.13 15.71
C ALA A 199 12.27 -1.62 16.12
N TYR A 200 11.78 -2.47 15.23
CA TYR A 200 11.77 -3.92 15.43
C TYR A 200 13.19 -4.49 15.58
N LEU A 201 14.13 -4.12 14.70
CA LEU A 201 15.50 -4.61 14.73
C LEU A 201 16.26 -4.14 15.97
N ASP A 202 16.10 -2.87 16.35
CA ASP A 202 16.67 -2.30 17.56
C ASP A 202 16.16 -3.06 18.80
N CYS A 203 14.86 -3.38 18.84
CA CYS A 203 14.27 -4.20 19.91
C CYS A 203 14.84 -5.63 19.91
N VAL A 204 14.83 -6.31 18.76
CA VAL A 204 15.29 -7.70 18.65
C VAL A 204 16.78 -7.83 18.98
N SER A 205 17.60 -6.82 18.70
CA SER A 205 19.03 -6.82 19.06
C SER A 205 19.27 -6.83 20.57
N ARG A 206 18.31 -6.34 21.35
CA ARG A 206 18.37 -6.26 22.82
C ARG A 206 17.66 -7.41 23.52
N ALA A 207 16.83 -8.16 22.78
CA ALA A 207 16.04 -9.27 23.30
C ALA A 207 16.94 -10.47 23.66
N ARG A 208 16.83 -10.96 24.90
CA ARG A 208 17.62 -12.06 25.48
C ARG A 208 16.96 -13.42 25.28
N ASN A 209 15.66 -13.46 25.01
CA ASN A 209 14.88 -14.69 24.86
C ASN A 209 13.80 -14.55 23.76
N GLU A 210 13.18 -15.67 23.41
CA GLU A 210 12.17 -15.72 22.34
C GLU A 210 10.88 -14.96 22.71
N LYS A 211 10.53 -14.88 24.00
CA LYS A 211 9.36 -14.12 24.46
C LYS A 211 9.52 -12.62 24.24
N GLU A 212 10.69 -12.08 24.57
CA GLU A 212 11.05 -10.67 24.29
C GLU A 212 11.06 -10.37 22.79
N LYS A 213 11.54 -11.31 21.96
CA LYS A 213 11.48 -11.18 20.50
C LYS A 213 10.05 -11.14 19.97
N GLN A 214 9.15 -11.96 20.53
CA GLN A 214 7.72 -11.94 20.18
C GLN A 214 7.06 -10.60 20.58
N GLU A 215 7.49 -9.99 21.68
CA GLU A 215 7.03 -8.65 22.04
C GLU A 215 7.53 -7.59 21.06
N CYS A 216 8.77 -7.71 20.57
CA CYS A 216 9.29 -6.81 19.53
C CYS A 216 8.45 -6.84 18.25
N GLU A 217 7.85 -7.98 17.88
CA GLU A 217 6.98 -8.04 16.71
C GLU A 217 5.80 -7.05 16.81
N LYS A 218 5.33 -6.71 18.02
CA LYS A 218 4.27 -5.71 18.24
C LYS A 218 4.65 -4.30 17.75
N LEU A 219 5.95 -4.01 17.58
CA LEU A 219 6.45 -2.75 17.00
C LEU A 219 6.29 -2.69 15.48
N LEU A 220 6.06 -3.83 14.83
CA LEU A 220 5.78 -3.89 13.40
C LEU A 220 4.32 -3.53 13.15
N THR A 221 4.09 -2.47 12.37
CA THR A 221 2.75 -2.16 11.84
C THR A 221 2.26 -3.31 10.96
N PRO A 222 0.94 -3.55 10.84
CA PRO A 222 0.43 -4.58 9.93
C PRO A 222 0.96 -4.45 8.49
N GLU A 223 1.16 -3.21 8.04
CA GLU A 223 1.77 -2.85 6.76
C GLU A 223 3.24 -3.27 6.69
N ALA A 224 4.03 -2.93 7.71
CA ALA A 224 5.43 -3.31 7.81
C ALA A 224 5.60 -4.83 7.88
N ARG A 225 4.74 -5.55 8.64
CA ARG A 225 4.76 -7.01 8.70
C ARG A 225 4.56 -7.65 7.34
N LYS A 226 3.52 -7.22 6.60
CA LYS A 226 3.20 -7.76 5.27
C LYS A 226 4.31 -7.52 4.26
N LEU A 227 4.90 -6.31 4.27
CA LEU A 227 5.99 -5.97 3.36
C LEU A 227 7.29 -6.67 3.73
N LEU A 228 7.62 -6.73 5.02
CA LEU A 228 8.78 -7.47 5.53
C LEU A 228 8.69 -8.96 5.18
N GLU A 229 7.52 -9.58 5.33
CA GLU A 229 7.30 -10.97 4.93
C GLU A 229 7.52 -11.17 3.42
N GLN A 230 7.10 -10.23 2.58
CA GLN A 230 7.35 -10.29 1.14
C GLN A 230 8.84 -10.13 0.80
N GLU A 231 9.54 -9.20 1.44
CA GLU A 231 10.98 -9.04 1.24
C GLU A 231 11.75 -10.28 1.69
N VAL A 232 11.39 -10.87 2.83
CA VAL A 232 11.96 -12.13 3.31
C VAL A 232 11.72 -13.24 2.28
N LYS A 233 10.51 -13.39 1.74
CA LYS A 233 10.21 -14.40 0.71
C LYS A 233 11.01 -14.19 -0.57
N LYS A 234 11.16 -12.94 -1.03
CA LYS A 234 11.96 -12.59 -2.21
C LYS A 234 13.44 -12.90 -1.99
N SER A 235 13.97 -12.53 -0.83
CA SER A 235 15.36 -12.79 -0.45
C SER A 235 15.65 -14.29 -0.32
N VAL A 236 14.76 -15.05 0.32
CA VAL A 236 14.86 -16.51 0.40
C VAL A 236 14.76 -17.16 -0.97
N LYS A 237 13.86 -16.70 -1.84
CA LYS A 237 13.75 -17.22 -3.21
C LYS A 237 15.04 -16.96 -4.00
N ALA A 238 15.58 -15.75 -3.95
CA ALA A 238 16.84 -15.41 -4.62
C ALA A 238 18.00 -16.28 -4.10
N TYR A 239 18.06 -16.51 -2.78
CA TYR A 239 19.01 -17.44 -2.19
C TYR A 239 18.84 -18.87 -2.70
N LEU A 240 17.61 -19.42 -2.73
CA LEU A 240 17.34 -20.77 -3.21
C LEU A 240 17.66 -20.93 -4.71
N ASP A 241 17.30 -19.94 -5.53
CA ASP A 241 17.62 -19.91 -6.96
C ASP A 241 19.14 -19.89 -7.17
N CYS A 242 19.89 -19.13 -6.37
CA CYS A 242 21.35 -19.11 -6.38
C CYS A 242 21.95 -20.47 -5.97
N VAL A 243 21.52 -21.01 -4.83
CA VAL A 243 22.00 -22.29 -4.30
C VAL A 243 21.73 -23.44 -5.26
N SER A 244 20.60 -23.43 -5.98
CA SER A 244 20.28 -24.47 -6.98
C SER A 244 21.26 -24.52 -8.15
N ARG A 245 21.97 -23.42 -8.41
CA ARG A 245 22.96 -23.29 -9.50
C ARG A 245 24.39 -23.46 -9.02
N ALA A 246 24.61 -23.42 -7.70
CA ALA A 246 25.93 -23.54 -7.10
C ALA A 246 26.48 -24.97 -7.23
N ARG A 247 27.72 -25.09 -7.71
CA ARG A 247 28.42 -26.36 -7.95
C ARG A 247 29.31 -26.80 -6.79
N ASN A 248 29.62 -25.89 -5.87
CA ASN A 248 30.51 -26.14 -4.73
C ASN A 248 30.07 -25.33 -3.50
N GLU A 249 30.66 -25.66 -2.35
CA GLU A 249 30.31 -25.04 -1.07
C GLU A 249 30.70 -23.56 -1.00
N LYS A 250 31.75 -23.14 -1.71
CA LYS A 250 32.16 -21.72 -1.78
C LYS A 250 31.09 -20.88 -2.48
N GLU A 251 30.55 -21.35 -3.59
CA GLU A 251 29.46 -20.70 -4.32
C GLU A 251 28.18 -20.63 -3.48
N LYS A 252 27.87 -21.67 -2.69
CA LYS A 252 26.75 -21.62 -1.74
C LYS A 252 26.94 -20.58 -0.65
N GLN A 253 28.16 -20.45 -0.11
CA GLN A 253 28.48 -19.40 0.86
C GLN A 253 28.34 -18.00 0.26
N GLU A 254 28.66 -17.81 -1.01
CA GLU A 254 28.41 -16.53 -1.69
C GLU A 254 26.92 -16.23 -1.84
N CYS A 255 26.07 -17.24 -2.06
CA CYS A 255 24.62 -17.07 -2.09
C CYS A 255 24.06 -16.51 -0.76
N GLU A 256 24.68 -16.79 0.40
CA GLU A 256 24.23 -16.24 1.68
C GLU A 256 24.27 -14.70 1.72
N LYS A 257 25.08 -14.06 0.86
CA LYS A 257 25.11 -12.59 0.71
C LYS A 257 23.79 -12.03 0.15
N LEU A 258 22.96 -12.85 -0.49
CA LEU A 258 21.63 -12.48 -0.99
C LEU A 258 20.55 -12.45 0.11
N LEU A 259 20.86 -13.02 1.28
CA LEU A 259 19.93 -13.08 2.40
C LEU A 259 19.96 -11.79 3.22
N THR A 260 18.80 -11.16 3.39
CA THR A 260 18.63 -10.11 4.41
C THR A 260 18.79 -10.70 5.82
N PRO A 261 19.15 -9.90 6.83
CA PRO A 261 19.24 -10.37 8.22
C PRO A 261 17.96 -11.10 8.71
N GLU A 262 16.79 -10.64 8.27
CA GLU A 262 15.50 -11.22 8.59
C GLU A 262 15.29 -12.55 7.86
N ALA A 263 15.69 -12.64 6.59
CA ALA A 263 15.65 -13.87 5.82
C ALA A 263 16.57 -14.95 6.41
N ARG A 264 17.76 -14.56 6.90
CA ARG A 264 18.66 -15.47 7.63
C ARG A 264 18.00 -16.02 8.89
N LYS A 265 17.41 -15.16 9.72
CA LYS A 265 16.68 -15.57 10.93
C LYS A 265 15.49 -16.47 10.61
N PHE A 266 14.77 -16.19 9.53
CA PHE A 266 13.66 -17.03 9.06
C PHE A 266 14.14 -18.43 8.68
N LEU A 267 15.22 -18.52 7.89
CA LEU A 267 15.82 -19.80 7.52
C LEU A 267 16.41 -20.55 8.72
N GLU A 268 17.00 -19.85 9.68
CA GLU A 268 17.51 -20.44 10.91
C GLU A 268 16.39 -21.07 11.74
N LYS A 269 15.27 -20.36 11.94
CA LYS A 269 14.07 -20.91 12.61
C LYS A 269 13.53 -22.14 11.90
N GLN A 270 13.44 -22.11 10.57
CA GLN A 270 13.04 -23.26 9.74
C GLN A 270 14.00 -24.45 9.95
N ARG A 271 15.32 -24.20 9.95
CA ARG A 271 16.33 -25.25 10.20
C ARG A 271 16.21 -25.83 11.60
N GLN A 272 16.02 -25.01 12.63
CA GLN A 272 15.83 -25.48 14.01
C GLN A 272 14.56 -26.33 14.17
N GLN A 273 13.46 -25.92 13.53
CA GLN A 273 12.23 -26.71 13.53
C GLN A 273 12.41 -28.05 12.81
N LYS A 274 13.09 -28.06 11.66
CA LYS A 274 13.42 -29.29 10.92
C LYS A 274 14.32 -30.22 11.74
N ASP A 275 15.37 -29.68 12.37
CA ASP A 275 16.29 -30.42 13.25
C ASP A 275 15.55 -31.06 14.42
N LYS A 276 14.68 -30.29 15.10
CA LYS A 276 13.83 -30.81 16.17
C LYS A 276 12.91 -31.93 15.68
N ALA A 277 12.23 -31.74 14.55
CA ALA A 277 11.33 -32.74 13.99
C ALA A 277 12.06 -34.04 13.60
N ILE A 278 13.26 -33.93 13.01
CA ILE A 278 14.10 -35.09 12.68
C ILE A 278 14.52 -35.82 13.95
N LYS A 279 15.02 -35.10 14.97
CA LYS A 279 15.45 -35.69 16.24
C LYS A 279 14.29 -36.36 16.98
N ASP A 280 13.11 -35.75 16.98
CA ASP A 280 11.90 -36.34 17.57
C ASP A 280 11.45 -37.58 16.79
N CYS A 281 11.54 -37.57 15.45
CA CYS A 281 11.24 -38.74 14.61
C CYS A 281 12.20 -39.90 14.88
N LEU A 282 13.51 -39.64 14.87
CA LEU A 282 14.55 -40.65 15.13
C LEU A 282 14.47 -41.23 16.54
N LYS A 283 14.11 -40.41 17.54
CA LYS A 283 13.91 -40.87 18.92
C LYS A 283 12.77 -41.88 19.04
N ASN A 284 11.74 -41.76 18.21
CA ASN A 284 10.56 -42.62 18.23
C ASN A 284 10.64 -43.79 17.22
N ALA A 285 11.60 -43.76 16.30
CA ALA A 285 11.80 -44.82 15.31
C ALA A 285 12.45 -46.05 15.94
N ASN A 286 12.07 -47.24 15.50
CA ASN A 286 12.72 -48.48 15.91
C ASN A 286 14.18 -48.49 15.39
N PRO A 287 15.20 -48.59 16.26
CA PRO A 287 16.62 -48.57 15.86
C PRO A 287 17.01 -49.68 14.87
N ASN A 288 16.26 -50.79 14.86
CA ASN A 288 16.50 -51.93 13.97
C ASN A 288 15.68 -51.84 12.65
N ASP A 289 14.74 -50.90 12.56
CA ASP A 289 13.95 -50.66 11.35
C ASP A 289 14.61 -49.57 10.50
N ARG A 290 15.49 -50.02 9.61
CA ARG A 290 16.21 -49.14 8.68
C ARG A 290 15.25 -48.34 7.79
N ALA A 291 14.09 -48.90 7.44
CA ALA A 291 13.12 -48.20 6.59
C ALA A 291 12.48 -47.03 7.35
N ALA A 292 12.11 -47.24 8.63
CA ALA A 292 11.58 -46.18 9.49
C ALA A 292 12.60 -45.05 9.72
N ILE A 293 13.88 -45.41 9.95
CA ILE A 293 14.96 -44.42 10.13
C ILE A 293 15.18 -43.61 8.86
N MET A 294 15.27 -44.27 7.70
CA MET A 294 15.48 -43.56 6.43
C MET A 294 14.31 -42.63 6.10
N LYS A 295 13.07 -43.01 6.45
CA LYS A 295 11.89 -42.16 6.31
C LYS A 295 11.97 -40.87 7.15
N CYS A 296 12.54 -40.92 8.35
CA CYS A 296 12.78 -39.71 9.17
C CYS A 296 13.82 -38.76 8.54
N LEU A 297 14.68 -39.28 7.68
CA LEU A 297 15.80 -38.57 7.07
C LEU A 297 15.53 -38.20 5.59
N ASP A 298 14.30 -38.40 5.12
CA ASP A 298 13.91 -38.09 3.75
C ASP A 298 14.09 -36.59 3.45
N GLY A 299 14.65 -36.30 2.27
CA GLY A 299 14.93 -34.93 1.83
C GLY A 299 16.16 -34.29 2.50
N LEU A 300 17.04 -35.08 3.12
CA LEU A 300 18.39 -34.67 3.52
C LEU A 300 19.43 -35.15 2.49
N SER A 301 20.53 -34.41 2.37
CA SER A 301 21.73 -34.88 1.66
C SER A 301 22.41 -36.03 2.41
N ASP A 302 23.21 -36.84 1.72
CA ASP A 302 23.86 -38.01 2.33
C ASP A 302 24.82 -37.62 3.47
N GLU A 303 25.48 -36.46 3.36
CA GLU A 303 26.30 -35.90 4.45
C GLU A 303 25.47 -35.50 5.67
N GLU A 304 24.31 -34.88 5.46
CA GLU A 304 23.40 -34.53 6.56
C GLU A 304 22.81 -35.78 7.22
N LYS A 305 22.40 -36.78 6.43
CA LYS A 305 21.93 -38.08 6.94
C LYS A 305 22.98 -38.72 7.82
N LEU A 306 24.24 -38.72 7.39
CA LEU A 306 25.34 -39.31 8.15
C LEU A 306 25.50 -38.63 9.51
N LYS A 307 25.43 -37.29 9.56
CA LYS A 307 25.52 -36.53 10.82
C LYS A 307 24.42 -36.91 11.81
N TYR A 308 23.15 -36.93 11.38
CA TYR A 308 22.05 -37.31 12.27
C TYR A 308 22.14 -38.77 12.75
N LEU A 309 22.57 -39.68 11.89
CA LEU A 309 22.78 -41.09 12.25
C LEU A 309 23.94 -41.26 13.24
N GLN A 310 25.03 -40.50 13.07
CA GLN A 310 26.16 -40.49 14.01
C GLN A 310 25.72 -39.94 15.37
N GLU A 311 25.04 -38.80 15.42
CA GLU A 311 24.51 -38.22 16.67
C GLU A 311 23.55 -39.19 17.39
N ALA A 312 22.65 -39.85 16.65
CA ALA A 312 21.72 -40.83 17.23
C ALA A 312 22.45 -42.05 17.79
N ARG A 313 23.48 -42.54 17.09
CA ARG A 313 24.31 -43.66 17.55
C ARG A 313 25.12 -43.31 18.79
N GLU A 314 25.77 -42.15 18.81
CA GLU A 314 26.52 -41.67 19.98
C GLU A 314 25.63 -41.54 21.21
N LYS A 315 24.42 -41.02 21.02
CA LYS A 315 23.42 -40.91 22.09
C LYS A 315 22.97 -42.28 22.60
N ALA A 316 22.70 -43.23 21.72
CA ALA A 316 22.33 -44.60 22.11
C ALA A 316 23.45 -45.29 22.90
N VAL A 317 24.71 -45.13 22.47
CA VAL A 317 25.87 -45.64 23.21
C VAL A 317 25.96 -44.99 24.59
N LEU A 318 25.79 -43.67 24.69
CA LEU A 318 25.81 -42.95 25.96
C LEU A 318 24.70 -43.42 26.91
N ASP A 319 23.50 -43.64 26.39
CA ASP A 319 22.37 -44.10 27.20
C ASP A 319 22.58 -45.55 27.69
N CYS A 320 23.10 -46.45 26.84
CA CYS A 320 23.52 -47.80 27.25
C CYS A 320 24.61 -47.77 28.34
N LEU A 321 25.61 -46.91 28.19
CA LEU A 321 26.68 -46.74 29.19
C LEU A 321 26.16 -46.21 30.52
N LYS A 322 25.13 -45.35 30.51
CA LYS A 322 24.48 -44.87 31.74
C LYS A 322 23.71 -45.98 32.44
N THR A 323 22.95 -46.79 31.70
CA THR A 323 22.21 -47.95 32.26
C THR A 323 23.12 -49.06 32.76
N ALA A 324 24.33 -49.20 32.20
CA ALA A 324 25.32 -50.17 32.67
C ALA A 324 26.08 -49.71 33.92
N ARG A 325 25.96 -48.43 34.30
CA ARG A 325 26.63 -47.82 35.46
C ARG A 325 25.74 -47.76 36.71
N THR A 326 24.46 -48.08 36.57
CA THR A 326 23.45 -48.21 37.63
C THR A 326 23.23 -49.67 37.99
#